data_AF-A0A6I5R2I5-F1
#
_entry.id   AF-A0A6I5R2I5-F1
#
_cell.length_a   1.000
_cell.length_b   1.000
_cell.length_c   1.000
_cell.angle_alpha   90.00
_cell.angle_beta   90.00
_cell.angle_gamma   90.00
#
_symmetry.space_group_name_H-M   'P 1'
#
loop_
_entity.id
_entity.type
_entity.pdbx_description
1 polymer ?
#
loop_
_entity_poly.entity_id
_entity_poly.type
_entity_poly.pdbx_seq_one_letter_code
_entity_poly.pdbx_strand_id
1 'polypeptide(L)' 'MLEVAKRVYVTLPDTVHADLERWAKVRDQAIATVAAIAIELAIRDAKDRGELPPADTEVK' A
#
# COMPACT_ATOMS: atom_id res chain seq x y z
N MET A 1 10.83 -8.69 17.46
CA MET A 1 9.39 -8.42 17.67
C MET A 1 8.66 -9.00 16.47
N LEU A 2 7.58 -9.77 16.67
CA LEU A 2 6.73 -10.19 15.55
C LEU A 2 6.01 -8.95 15.04
N GLU A 3 6.34 -8.49 13.82
CA GLU A 3 5.62 -7.39 13.19
C GLU A 3 4.18 -7.84 12.91
N VAL A 4 3.25 -7.38 13.74
CA VAL A 4 1.84 -7.68 13.56
C VAL A 4 1.31 -6.79 12.44
N ALA A 5 0.81 -7.42 11.37
CA ALA A 5 0.13 -6.71 10.30
C ALA A 5 -1.00 -5.85 10.87
N LYS A 6 -0.94 -4.53 10.63
CA LYS A 6 -1.97 -3.59 11.04
C LYS A 6 -3.07 -3.56 9.97
N ARG A 7 -4.32 -3.64 10.40
CA ARG A 7 -5.47 -3.53 9.49
C ARG A 7 -5.87 -2.06 9.35
N VAL A 8 -5.98 -1.60 8.12
CA VAL A 8 -6.45 -0.26 7.76
C VAL A 8 -7.65 -0.41 6.84
N TYR A 9 -8.66 0.44 7.01
CA TYR A 9 -9.82 0.51 6.13
C TYR A 9 -9.70 1.77 5.28
N VAL A 10 -9.78 1.62 3.95
CA VAL A 10 -9.67 2.72 2.99
C VAL A 10 -10.83 2.69 2.02
N THR A 11 -11.27 3.86 1.57
CA THR A 11 -12.22 3.99 0.46
C THR A 11 -11.43 4.30 -0.80
N LEU A 12 -11.70 3.58 -1.88
CA LEU A 12 -10.98 3.71 -3.15
C LEU A 12 -11.94 4.21 -4.24
N PRO A 13 -11.48 5.02 -5.20
CA PRO A 13 -12.23 5.28 -6.42
C PRO A 13 -12.52 3.98 -7.17
N ASP A 14 -13.66 3.90 -7.85
CA ASP A 14 -14.09 2.72 -8.61
C ASP A 14 -13.05 2.28 -9.63
N THR A 15 -12.38 3.23 -10.29
CA THR A 15 -11.31 2.97 -11.26
C THR A 15 -10.14 2.23 -10.61
N VAL A 16 -9.71 2.66 -9.42
CA VAL A 16 -8.62 2.02 -8.67
C VAL A 16 -9.03 0.61 -8.21
N HIS A 17 -10.27 0.45 -7.73
CA HIS A 17 -10.77 -0.86 -7.35
C HIS A 17 -10.80 -1.83 -8.55
N ALA A 18 -11.28 -1.38 -9.70
CA ALA A 18 -11.32 -2.19 -10.92
C ALA A 18 -9.92 -2.64 -11.37
N ASP A 19 -8.91 -1.78 -11.24
CA ASP A 19 -7.52 -2.09 -11.58
C ASP A 19 -6.93 -3.13 -10.61
N LEU A 20 -7.18 -2.96 -9.30
CA LEU A 20 -6.78 -3.93 -8.28
C LEU A 20 -7.41 -5.30 -8.51
N GLU A 21 -8.69 -5.33 -8.90
CA GLU A 21 -9.41 -6.58 -9.16
C GLU A 21 -8.84 -7.32 -10.39
N ARG A 22 -8.47 -6.59 -11.46
CA ARG A 22 -7.77 -7.19 -12.61
C ARG A 22 -6.40 -7.71 -12.22
N TRP A 23 -5.64 -6.96 -11.41
CA TRP A 23 -4.31 -7.37 -10.98
C TRP A 23 -4.34 -8.60 -10.06
N ALA A 24 -5.33 -8.66 -9.16
CA ALA A 24 -5.60 -9.81 -8.29
C ALA A 24 -5.90 -11.09 -9.09
N LYS A 25 -6.72 -11.00 -10.13
CA LYS A 25 -7.01 -12.13 -11.04
C LYS A 25 -5.76 -12.68 -11.71
N VAL A 26 -4.86 -11.81 -12.18
CA VAL A 26 -3.59 -12.23 -12.82
C VAL A 26 -2.65 -12.94 -11.84
N ARG A 27 -2.71 -12.57 -10.55
CA ARG A 27 -1.81 -13.10 -9.51
C ARG A 27 -2.38 -14.30 -8.74
N ASP A 28 -3.64 -14.66 -8.97
CA ASP A 28 -4.37 -15.64 -8.16
C ASP A 28 -4.30 -15.32 -6.65
N GLN A 29 -4.53 -14.04 -6.32
CA GLN A 29 -4.44 -13.52 -4.95
C GLN A 29 -5.71 -12.76 -4.55
N ALA A 30 -5.95 -12.65 -3.24
CA ALA A 30 -7.03 -11.81 -2.73
C ALA A 30 -6.77 -10.33 -3.05
N ILE A 31 -7.84 -9.59 -3.37
CA ILE A 31 -7.75 -8.14 -3.68
C ILE A 31 -7.10 -7.34 -2.53
N ALA A 32 -7.37 -7.71 -1.27
CA ALA A 32 -6.78 -7.09 -0.10
C ALA A 32 -5.25 -7.27 -0.04
N THR A 33 -4.75 -8.44 -0.44
CA THR A 33 -3.31 -8.71 -0.52
C THR A 33 -2.67 -7.84 -1.60
N VAL A 34 -3.31 -7.74 -2.76
CA VAL A 34 -2.80 -6.90 -3.86
C VAL A 34 -2.83 -5.42 -3.48
N ALA A 35 -3.89 -4.95 -2.82
CA ALA A 35 -3.96 -3.59 -2.29
C ALA A 35 -2.84 -3.31 -1.28
N ALA A 36 -2.58 -4.24 -0.34
CA ALA A 36 -1.48 -4.10 0.61
C ALA A 36 -0.12 -3.98 -0.09
N ILE A 37 0.13 -4.80 -1.12
CA ILE A 37 1.36 -4.72 -1.93
C ILE A 37 1.44 -3.39 -2.68
N ALA A 38 0.33 -2.92 -3.28
CA ALA A 38 0.30 -1.63 -3.97
C ALA A 38 0.69 -0.47 -3.05
N ILE A 39 0.16 -0.48 -1.82
CA ILE A 39 0.47 0.52 -0.79
C ILE A 39 1.95 0.42 -0.38
N GLU A 40 2.48 -0.78 -0.17
CA GLU A 40 3.89 -0.97 0.19
C GLU A 40 4.83 -0.41 -0.88
N LEU A 41 4.54 -0.71 -2.16
CA LEU A 41 5.32 -0.20 -3.29
C LEU A 41 5.25 1.33 -3.39
N ALA A 42 4.06 1.91 -3.24
CA ALA A 42 3.90 3.37 -3.26
C ALA A 42 4.65 4.06 -2.11
N ILE A 43 4.62 3.47 -0.90
CA ILE A 43 5.37 4.00 0.26
C ILE A 43 6.88 3.89 0.01
N ARG A 44 7.35 2.78 -0.59
CA ARG A 44 8.76 2.61 -0.96
C ARG A 44 9.20 3.67 -1.96
N ASP A 45 8.44 3.86 -3.02
CA ASP A 45 8.71 4.90 -4.03
C ASP A 45 8.73 6.29 -3.40
N ALA A 46 7.82 6.60 -2.48
CA ALA A 46 7.79 7.88 -1.77
C ALA A 46 9.03 8.09 -0.88
N LYS A 47 9.53 7.03 -0.22
CA LYS A 47 10.79 7.08 0.53
C LYS A 47 11.98 7.33 -0.39
N ASP A 48 12.04 6.61 -1.51
CA ASP A 48 13.15 6.71 -2.48
C ASP A 48 13.20 8.10 -3.13
N ARG A 49 12.05 8.77 -3.27
CA ARG A 49 11.94 10.16 -3.74
C ARG A 49 12.18 11.22 -2.66
N GLY A 50 12.30 10.82 -1.39
CA GLY A 50 12.40 11.74 -0.25
C GLY A 50 11.10 12.47 0.09
N GLU A 51 9.96 12.03 -0.44
CA GLU A 51 8.63 12.59 -0.12
C GLU A 51 8.14 12.13 1.27
N LEU A 52 8.51 10.90 1.65
CA LEU A 52 8.26 10.39 3.00
C LEU A 52 9.52 10.59 3.86
N PRO A 53 9.49 11.49 4.86
CA PRO A 53 10.64 11.71 5.72
C PRO A 53 10.95 10.46 6.57
N PRO A 54 12.21 10.26 7.00
CA PRO A 54 12.57 9.21 7.94
C PRO A 54 11.74 9.32 9.21
N ALA A 55 11.41 8.18 9.84
CA ALA A 55 10.54 8.08 11.01
C ALA A 55 11.00 8.94 12.21
N ASP A 56 12.29 9.30 12.28
CA ASP A 56 12.87 10.12 13.35
C ASP A 56 12.92 11.62 13.02
N THR A 57 12.27 12.04 11.93
CA THR A 57 12.13 13.47 11.63
C THR A 57 11.00 14.01 12.50
N GLU A 58 11.34 14.53 13.69
CA GLU A 58 10.48 15.43 14.45
C GLU A 58 10.01 16.54 13.50
N VAL A 59 8.74 16.46 13.07
CA VAL A 59 8.06 17.57 12.40
C VAL A 59 7.87 18.64 13.48
N LYS A 60 8.77 19.62 13.51
CA LYS A 60 8.62 20.84 14.31
C LYS A 60 7.47 21.70 13.82
#